data_AF-A0A6B3HP81-F1
#
_entry.id   AF-A0A6B3HP81-F1
#
_cell.length_a   1.000
_cell.length_b   1.000
_cell.length_c   1.000
_cell.angle_alpha   90.00
_cell.angle_beta   90.00
_cell.angle_gamma   90.00
#
_symmetry.space_group_name_H-M   'P 1'
#
loop_
_entity.id
_entity.type
_entity.pdbx_description
1 polymer ?
#
loop_
_entity_poly.entity_id
_entity_poly.type
_entity_poly.pdbx_seq_one_letter_code
_entity_poly.pdbx_strand_id
1 'polypeptide(L)' 'LHETALDLLGPDAEAADGPWAEGYVFALAGPVYAGTNEIQRDIIAERLLGLPKGRR' A
#
# COMPACT_ATOMS: atom_id res chain seq x y z
N LEU A 1 1.18 3.78 8.47
CA LEU A 1 0.57 4.10 9.79
C LEU A 1 -0.03 2.87 10.43
N HIS A 2 -1.01 2.21 9.80
CA HIS A 2 -1.63 1.01 10.38
C HIS A 2 -0.65 -0.16 10.61
N GLU A 3 0.20 -0.49 9.63
CA GLU A 3 1.23 -1.54 9.78
C GLU A 3 2.17 -1.24 10.97
N THR A 4 2.73 -0.04 11.03
CA THR A 4 3.59 0.40 12.14
C THR A 4 2.88 0.35 13.50
N ALA A 5 1.56 0.60 13.53
CA ALA A 5 0.78 0.50 14.76
C ALA A 5 0.60 -0.95 15.21
N LEU A 6 0.36 -1.88 14.27
CA LEU A 6 0.32 -3.32 14.56
C LEU A 6 1.67 -3.82 15.07
N ASP A 7 2.77 -3.42 14.42
CA ASP A 7 4.13 -3.78 14.85
C ASP A 7 4.43 -3.31 16.29
N LEU A 8 3.99 -2.10 16.64
CA LEU A 8 4.24 -1.51 17.96
C LEU A 8 3.39 -2.14 19.07
N LEU A 9 2.14 -2.47 18.77
CA LEU A 9 1.16 -2.96 19.75
C LEU A 9 1.16 -4.49 19.89
N GLY A 10 1.77 -5.20 18.92
CA GLY A 10 1.93 -6.64 18.95
C GLY A 10 0.63 -7.41 18.66
N PRO A 11 0.59 -8.72 19.00
CA PRO A 11 -0.45 -9.63 18.52
C PRO A 11 -1.89 -9.23 18.88
N ASP A 12 -2.10 -8.60 20.03
CA ASP A 12 -3.43 -8.20 20.48
C ASP A 12 -4.06 -7.11 19.59
N ALA A 13 -3.25 -6.36 18.84
CA ALA A 13 -3.75 -5.34 17.91
C ALA A 13 -4.29 -5.90 16.60
N GLU A 14 -4.03 -7.18 16.30
CA GLU A 14 -4.59 -7.88 15.13
C GLU A 14 -6.04 -8.35 15.36
N ALA A 15 -6.57 -8.21 16.57
CA ALA A 15 -7.96 -8.51 16.87
C ALA A 15 -8.90 -7.72 15.93
N ALA A 16 -9.92 -8.40 15.38
CA ALA A 16 -10.79 -7.83 14.35
C ALA A 16 -11.60 -6.61 14.84
N ASP A 17 -11.86 -6.52 16.15
CA ASP A 17 -12.50 -5.38 16.82
C ASP A 17 -11.49 -4.35 17.35
N GLY A 18 -10.20 -4.57 17.11
CA GLY A 18 -9.11 -3.67 17.47
C GLY A 18 -9.08 -2.41 16.58
N PRO A 19 -8.60 -1.27 17.11
CA PRO A 19 -8.69 0.03 16.44
C PRO A 19 -7.84 0.16 15.17
N TRP A 20 -6.93 -0.79 14.89
CA TRP A 20 -5.97 -0.71 13.77
C TRP A 20 -6.16 -1.79 12.72
N ALA A 21 -6.80 -2.93 13.05
CA ALA A 21 -6.91 -4.08 12.17
C ALA A 21 -7.75 -3.78 10.91
N GLU A 22 -8.92 -3.17 11.06
CA GLU A 22 -9.78 -2.83 9.92
C GLU A 22 -9.09 -1.85 8.96
N GLY A 23 -8.49 -0.79 9.50
CA GLY A 23 -7.76 0.20 8.71
C GLY A 23 -6.53 -0.38 8.01
N TYR A 24 -5.85 -1.36 8.63
CA TYR A 24 -4.77 -2.09 7.99
C TYR A 24 -5.25 -2.89 6.78
N VAL A 25 -6.30 -3.70 6.95
CA VAL A 25 -6.88 -4.51 5.86
C VAL A 25 -7.39 -3.63 4.72
N PHE A 26 -8.05 -2.52 5.05
CA PHE A 26 -8.49 -1.55 4.05
C PHE A 26 -7.30 -0.93 3.29
N ALA A 27 -6.23 -0.54 3.98
CA ALA A 27 -5.06 0.07 3.37
C ALA A 27 -4.36 -0.86 2.36
N LEU A 28 -4.40 -2.18 2.56
CA LEU A 28 -3.87 -3.17 1.61
C LEU A 28 -4.58 -3.14 0.26
N ALA A 29 -5.85 -2.72 0.22
CA ALA A 29 -6.60 -2.61 -1.02
C ALA A 29 -6.25 -1.34 -1.82
N GLY A 30 -5.72 -0.29 -1.16
CA GLY A 30 -5.35 0.99 -1.78
C GLY A 30 -4.49 0.85 -3.04
N PRO A 31 -3.38 0.09 -3.00
CA PRO A 31 -2.57 -0.22 -4.17
C PRO A 31 -3.27 -0.92 -5.33
N VAL A 32 -4.47 -1.47 -5.13
CA VAL A 32 -5.23 -2.19 -6.17
C VAL A 32 -6.28 -1.27 -6.80
N TYR A 33 -7.14 -0.63 -6.01
CA TYR A 33 -8.29 0.12 -6.53
C TYR A 33 -7.96 1.57 -6.92
N ALA A 34 -6.91 2.19 -6.38
CA ALA A 34 -6.55 3.59 -6.67
C ALA A 34 -5.78 3.76 -8.01
N GLY A 35 -5.78 2.73 -8.86
CA GLY A 35 -4.82 2.59 -9.96
C GLY A 35 -3.57 1.91 -9.44
N THR A 36 -3.24 0.77 -10.03
CA THR A 36 -2.22 -0.13 -9.47
C THR A 36 -0.91 0.62 -9.25
N ASN A 37 -0.28 0.48 -8.07
CA ASN A 37 0.96 1.21 -7.75
C ASN A 37 2.04 1.01 -8.82
N GLU A 38 2.09 -0.16 -9.44
CA GLU A 38 2.95 -0.50 -10.57
C GLU A 38 2.70 0.43 -11.76
N ILE A 39 1.43 0.61 -12.15
CA ILE A 39 1.03 1.49 -13.27
C ILE A 39 1.43 2.93 -12.97
N GLN A 40 1.20 3.42 -11.75
CA GLN A 40 1.56 4.79 -11.38
C GLN A 40 3.07 4.99 -11.38
N ARG A 41 3.84 4.02 -10.86
CA ARG A 41 5.31 4.06 -10.92
C ARG A 41 5.83 4.07 -12.35
N ASP A 42 5.25 3.26 -13.24
CA ASP A 42 5.62 3.25 -14.65
C ASP A 42 5.30 4.60 -15.33
N ILE A 43 4.13 5.18 -15.06
CA ILE A 43 3.76 6.50 -15.58
C ILE A 43 4.74 7.58 -15.09
N ILE A 44 5.10 7.59 -13.81
CA ILE A 44 6.06 8.53 -13.25
C ILE A 44 7.45 8.32 -13.87
N ALA A 45 7.91 7.07 -13.95
CA ALA A 45 9.19 6.71 -14.53
C ALA A 45 9.31 7.18 -15.99
N GLU A 46 8.30 6.89 -16.82
CA GLU A 46 8.32 7.25 -18.25
C GLU A 46 8.07 8.73 -18.49
N ARG A 47 7.02 9.31 -17.87
CA ARG A 47 6.52 10.64 -18.24
C ARG A 47 7.17 11.77 -17.46
N LEU A 48 7.54 11.53 -16.21
CA LEU A 48 8.16 12.57 -15.36
C LEU A 48 9.67 12.42 -15.31
N LEU A 49 10.18 11.17 -15.27
CA LEU A 49 11.61 10.91 -15.12
C LEU A 49 12.34 10.55 -16.43
N GLY A 50 11.61 10.33 -17.53
CA GLY A 50 12.21 10.02 -18.85
C GLY A 50 12.90 8.66 -18.93
N LEU A 51 12.59 7.73 -18.03
CA LEU A 51 13.17 6.38 -18.02
C LEU A 51 12.61 5.54 -19.18
N PRO A 52 13.38 4.56 -19.71
CA PRO A 52 12.89 3.64 -20.73
C PRO A 52 11.66 2.86 -20.26
N LYS A 53 10.76 2.52 -21.20
CA LYS A 53 9.60 1.67 -20.90
C LYS A 53 10.06 0.32 -20.33
N GLY A 54 9.36 -0.18 -19.31
CA GLY A 54 9.63 -1.48 -18.69
C GLY A 54 9.61 -2.66 -19.68
N ARG A 55 10.16 -3.80 -19.25
CA ARG A 55 10.19 -5.04 -20.07
C ARG A 55 8.77 -5.42 -20.50
N ARG A 56 8.52 -5.31 -21.81
CA ARG A 56 7.35 -5.92 -22.47
C ARG A 56 7.44 -7.44 -22.46
#